data_AF-A0A9E3TSW9-F1
#
_entry.id   AF-A0A9E3TSW9-F1
#
_cell.length_a   1.000
_cell.length_b   1.000
_cell.length_c   1.000
_cell.angle_alpha   90.00
_cell.angle_beta   90.00
_cell.angle_gamma   90.00
#
_symmetry.space_group_name_H-M   'P 1'
#
loop_
_entity.id
_entity.type
_entity.pdbx_description
1 polymer ?
#
loop_
_entity_poly.entity_id
_entity_poly.type
_entity_poly.pdbx_seq_one_letter_code
_entity_poly.pdbx_strand_id
1 'polypeptide(L)'
;MASTPSSGAAEGELHQRFLDEAPVGWKKLEELSLNLHVIYKLRSDASSEGPAEPEEGQSEIKIRGDQKLVHHIGAAIEKVGVTTPQYSFGVNRNSSQDDWAVMYIGRPRDEFDWEIEETVNANASLLYALKGIPLSELVELPDVTLTSVTEANDEATGRSSVRVDYSCDNGELNFPTGKAPVKGGWFVLNPDQYWAVSEAGVQLPDATWRILVHGSVDDEGRPVVDTNEEIAEYNKGPNSGKKSSVAYEFASYEYKVVPEADFLPGTYGLPNPALVDTDQSSSRVWLILFGNVVILLGVAMYWYHRRSTKSSDSD
;
A
#
# COMPACT_ATOMS: atom_id res chain seq x y z
N MET A 1 33.63 -26.46 -28.52
CA MET A 1 33.89 -25.81 -27.22
C MET A 1 33.08 -24.53 -27.22
N ALA A 2 31.93 -24.54 -26.54
CA ALA A 2 31.12 -23.34 -26.39
C ALA A 2 31.73 -22.50 -25.26
N SER A 3 32.13 -21.27 -25.57
CA SER A 3 32.58 -20.31 -24.57
C SER A 3 31.40 -19.98 -23.67
N THR A 4 31.45 -20.41 -22.41
CA THR A 4 30.48 -20.00 -21.40
C THR A 4 30.53 -18.47 -21.29
N PRO A 5 29.41 -17.74 -21.42
CA PRO A 5 29.40 -16.30 -21.27
C PRO A 5 29.99 -15.88 -19.93
N SER A 6 30.73 -14.78 -19.92
CA SER A 6 31.23 -14.15 -18.70
C SER A 6 30.04 -13.82 -17.78
N SER A 7 30.00 -14.44 -16.59
CA SER A 7 28.95 -14.28 -15.58
C SER A 7 28.57 -12.82 -15.29
N GLY A 8 29.52 -11.89 -15.36
CA GLY A 8 29.25 -10.46 -15.08
C GLY A 8 28.48 -9.72 -16.17
N ALA A 9 28.49 -10.20 -17.42
CA ALA A 9 27.72 -9.56 -18.50
C ALA A 9 26.22 -9.86 -18.38
N ALA A 10 25.88 -11.10 -18.00
CA ALA A 10 24.50 -11.52 -17.77
C ALA A 10 23.89 -10.84 -16.52
N GLU A 11 24.69 -10.69 -15.45
CA GLU A 11 24.27 -10.00 -14.24
C GLU A 11 23.98 -8.50 -14.50
N GLY A 12 24.83 -7.83 -15.30
CA GLY A 12 24.60 -6.44 -15.69
C GLY A 12 23.35 -6.25 -16.55
N GLU A 13 23.06 -7.20 -17.45
CA GLU A 13 21.83 -7.18 -18.25
C GLU A 13 20.58 -7.37 -17.39
N LEU A 14 20.60 -8.33 -16.46
CA LEU A 14 19.47 -8.58 -15.55
C LEU A 14 19.20 -7.40 -14.62
N HIS A 15 20.26 -6.78 -14.08
CA HIS A 15 20.14 -5.59 -13.26
C HIS A 15 19.49 -4.45 -14.04
N GLN A 16 19.92 -4.20 -15.27
CA GLN A 16 19.35 -3.15 -16.11
C GLN A 16 17.87 -3.43 -16.42
N ARG A 17 17.54 -4.68 -16.76
CA ARG A 17 16.14 -5.10 -16.97
C ARG A 17 15.28 -4.87 -15.74
N PHE A 18 15.77 -5.22 -14.55
CA PHE A 18 15.06 -4.95 -13.30
C PHE A 18 14.76 -3.45 -13.13
N LEU A 19 15.75 -2.58 -13.33
CA LEU A 19 15.57 -1.13 -13.19
C LEU A 19 14.59 -0.56 -14.22
N ASP A 20 14.57 -1.09 -15.44
CA ASP A 20 13.74 -0.58 -16.53
C ASP A 20 12.30 -1.14 -16.50
N GLU A 21 12.14 -2.42 -16.16
CA GLU A 21 10.87 -3.14 -16.27
C GLU A 21 10.09 -3.17 -14.95
N ALA A 22 10.76 -3.35 -13.80
CA ALA A 22 10.07 -3.58 -12.52
C ALA A 22 9.21 -2.39 -12.07
N PRO A 23 9.69 -1.12 -12.12
CA PRO A 23 8.85 0.03 -11.75
C PRO A 23 7.59 0.15 -12.60
N VAL A 24 7.68 -0.18 -13.90
CA VAL A 24 6.53 -0.19 -14.80
C VAL A 24 5.55 -1.30 -14.44
N GLY A 25 6.06 -2.49 -14.08
CA GLY A 25 5.26 -3.61 -13.58
C GLY A 25 4.51 -3.27 -12.30
N TRP A 26 5.21 -2.75 -11.29
CA TRP A 26 4.62 -2.37 -10.01
C TRP A 26 3.56 -1.29 -10.15
N LYS A 27 3.78 -0.29 -11.02
CA LYS A 27 2.77 0.73 -11.30
C LYS A 27 1.48 0.12 -11.88
N LYS A 28 1.58 -0.90 -12.75
CA LYS A 28 0.40 -1.61 -13.25
C LYS A 28 -0.31 -2.36 -12.12
N LEU A 29 0.42 -3.02 -11.23
CA LEU A 29 -0.15 -3.71 -10.07
C LEU A 29 -0.85 -2.73 -9.12
N GLU A 30 -0.27 -1.56 -8.89
CA GLU A 30 -0.88 -0.47 -8.13
C GLU A 30 -2.13 0.07 -8.81
N GLU A 31 -2.12 0.29 -10.12
CA GLU A 31 -3.30 0.72 -10.87
C GLU A 31 -4.44 -0.31 -10.80
N LEU A 32 -4.11 -1.61 -10.85
CA LEU A 32 -5.07 -2.69 -10.66
C LEU A 32 -5.63 -2.71 -9.24
N SER A 33 -4.80 -2.48 -8.22
CA SER A 33 -5.22 -2.53 -6.82
C SER A 33 -6.16 -1.40 -6.42
N LEU A 34 -6.26 -0.33 -7.21
CA LEU A 34 -7.26 0.73 -7.03
C LEU A 34 -8.70 0.22 -7.10
N ASN A 35 -8.96 -0.94 -7.69
CA ASN A 35 -10.29 -1.58 -7.71
C ASN A 35 -10.14 -3.04 -7.33
N LEU A 36 -10.04 -3.30 -6.03
CA LEU A 36 -9.73 -4.61 -5.51
C LEU A 36 -10.75 -5.03 -4.45
N HIS A 37 -11.20 -6.28 -4.55
CA HIS A 37 -12.00 -6.92 -3.52
C HIS A 37 -11.34 -8.24 -3.13
N VAL A 38 -10.97 -8.33 -1.85
CA VAL A 38 -10.29 -9.48 -1.28
C VAL A 38 -11.12 -10.06 -0.14
N ILE A 39 -11.25 -11.38 -0.07
CA ILE A 39 -11.79 -12.10 1.08
C ILE A 39 -10.74 -13.12 1.50
N TYR A 40 -10.34 -13.08 2.76
CA TYR A 40 -9.35 -14.00 3.30
C TYR A 40 -9.72 -14.51 4.69
N LYS A 41 -9.13 -15.64 5.04
CA LYS A 41 -9.18 -16.22 6.37
C LYS A 41 -7.82 -16.11 7.02
N LEU A 42 -7.80 -15.70 8.28
CA LEU A 42 -6.61 -15.72 9.11
C LEU A 42 -6.45 -17.10 9.73
N ARG A 43 -5.24 -17.65 9.64
CA ARG A 43 -4.81 -18.80 10.42
C ARG A 43 -3.53 -18.44 11.16
N SER A 44 -3.64 -18.26 12.47
CA SER A 44 -2.50 -17.95 13.33
C SER A 44 -2.01 -19.22 14.03
N ASP A 45 -0.80 -19.67 13.71
CA ASP A 45 -0.10 -20.72 14.44
C ASP A 45 0.83 -20.05 15.47
N ALA A 46 0.26 -19.28 16.41
CA ALA A 46 1.03 -18.59 17.45
C ALA A 46 1.53 -19.57 18.52
N SER A 47 2.54 -20.37 18.17
CA SER A 47 3.32 -21.18 19.10
C SER A 47 4.20 -20.27 19.97
N SER A 48 3.65 -19.72 21.05
CA SER A 48 4.49 -19.24 22.15
C SER A 48 4.24 -19.99 23.46
N GLU A 49 3.02 -20.46 23.76
CA GLU A 49 2.73 -21.26 24.97
C GLU A 49 1.54 -22.23 24.75
N GLY A 50 1.80 -23.37 24.08
CA GLY A 50 0.83 -24.47 23.95
C GLY A 50 -0.06 -24.43 22.69
N PRO A 51 -0.91 -25.45 22.47
CA PRO A 51 -1.85 -25.48 21.36
C PRO A 51 -2.98 -24.48 21.63
N ALA A 52 -2.80 -23.24 21.19
CA ALA A 52 -3.92 -22.33 21.03
C ALA A 52 -4.82 -22.90 19.92
N GLU A 53 -6.14 -22.95 20.16
CA GLU A 53 -7.07 -23.23 19.07
C GLU A 53 -6.89 -22.14 18.00
N PRO A 54 -6.77 -22.51 16.71
CA PRO A 54 -6.66 -21.53 15.65
C PRO A 54 -7.88 -20.62 15.71
N GLU A 55 -7.63 -19.32 15.88
CA GLU A 55 -8.68 -18.32 15.77
C GLU A 55 -9.01 -18.17 14.28
N GLU A 56 -10.10 -18.79 13.86
CA GLU A 56 -10.63 -18.63 12.50
C GLU A 56 -11.43 -17.33 12.43
N GLY A 57 -10.84 -16.31 11.80
CA GLY A 57 -11.52 -15.07 11.43
C GLY A 57 -11.58 -14.94 9.92
N GLN A 58 -12.70 -14.46 9.39
CA GLN A 58 -12.80 -14.05 7.99
C GLN A 58 -12.72 -12.52 7.93
N SER A 59 -11.99 -12.00 6.95
CA SER A 59 -11.93 -10.57 6.67
C SER A 59 -12.17 -10.30 5.20
N GLU A 60 -12.80 -9.18 4.91
CA GLU A 60 -13.11 -8.68 3.58
C GLU A 60 -12.47 -7.29 3.44
N ILE A 61 -11.69 -7.10 2.40
CA ILE A 61 -11.07 -5.82 2.03
C ILE A 61 -11.70 -5.35 0.72
N LYS A 62 -12.09 -4.09 0.67
CA LYS A 62 -12.56 -3.43 -0.53
C LYS A 62 -11.80 -2.13 -0.75
N ILE A 63 -11.29 -1.96 -1.96
CA ILE A 63 -10.55 -0.77 -2.40
C ILE A 63 -11.25 -0.20 -3.63
N ARG A 64 -11.48 1.12 -3.61
CA ARG A 64 -12.00 1.90 -4.74
C ARG A 64 -11.31 3.26 -4.79
N GLY A 65 -10.29 3.38 -5.63
CA GLY A 65 -9.40 4.54 -5.63
C GLY A 65 -8.82 4.77 -4.24
N ASP A 66 -9.05 5.96 -3.69
CA ASP A 66 -8.60 6.34 -2.34
C ASP A 66 -9.56 5.91 -1.22
N GLN A 67 -10.60 5.13 -1.53
CA GLN A 67 -11.54 4.59 -0.54
C GLN A 67 -11.13 3.18 -0.16
N LYS A 68 -11.10 2.92 1.14
CA LYS A 68 -10.71 1.63 1.72
C LYS A 68 -11.75 1.20 2.73
N LEU A 69 -12.09 -0.07 2.71
CA LEU A 69 -12.97 -0.70 3.67
C LEU A 69 -12.36 -2.02 4.10
N VAL A 70 -12.38 -2.26 5.41
CA VAL A 70 -12.02 -3.53 6.02
C VAL A 70 -13.19 -3.99 6.86
N HIS A 71 -13.68 -5.19 6.59
CA HIS A 71 -14.78 -5.82 7.28
C HIS A 71 -14.31 -7.12 7.91
N HIS A 72 -14.19 -7.13 9.23
CA HIS A 72 -13.86 -8.31 10.02
C HIS A 72 -15.13 -9.03 10.46
N ILE A 73 -15.27 -10.28 10.05
CA ILE A 73 -16.40 -11.14 10.35
C ILE A 73 -15.95 -12.15 11.41
N GLY A 74 -16.22 -11.82 12.67
CA GLY A 74 -15.96 -12.68 13.82
C GLY A 74 -17.20 -13.46 14.27
N ALA A 75 -17.00 -14.52 15.03
CA ALA A 75 -18.08 -15.38 15.51
C ALA A 75 -19.08 -14.66 16.45
N ALA A 76 -18.60 -13.68 17.22
CA ALA A 76 -19.42 -12.93 18.18
C ALA A 76 -19.61 -11.45 17.80
N ILE A 77 -18.64 -10.87 17.09
CA ILE A 77 -18.63 -9.45 16.76
C ILE A 77 -18.18 -9.30 15.31
N GLU A 78 -18.95 -8.53 14.55
CA GLU A 78 -18.57 -8.03 13.24
C GLU A 78 -18.11 -6.57 13.39
N LYS A 79 -17.04 -6.20 12.69
CA LYS A 79 -16.51 -4.83 12.68
C LYS A 79 -16.27 -4.40 11.25
N VAL A 80 -16.68 -3.18 10.92
CA VAL A 80 -16.39 -2.54 9.64
C VAL A 80 -15.68 -1.23 9.92
N GLY A 81 -14.54 -1.04 9.28
CA GLY A 81 -13.83 0.23 9.18
C GLY A 81 -13.85 0.73 7.75
N VAL A 82 -14.13 2.02 7.57
CA VAL A 82 -14.12 2.68 6.26
C VAL A 82 -13.31 3.97 6.33
N THR A 83 -12.41 4.15 5.37
CA THR A 83 -11.63 5.36 5.18
C THR A 83 -11.87 5.88 3.76
N THR A 84 -12.19 7.17 3.65
CA THR A 84 -12.32 7.90 2.37
C THR A 84 -11.52 9.20 2.46
N PRO A 85 -11.28 9.92 1.36
CA PRO A 85 -10.63 11.23 1.42
C PRO A 85 -11.36 12.28 2.29
N GLN A 86 -12.67 12.11 2.50
CA GLN A 86 -13.52 13.11 3.16
C GLN A 86 -13.82 12.78 4.62
N TYR A 87 -13.87 11.50 4.97
CA TYR A 87 -14.23 11.01 6.29
C TYR A 87 -13.72 9.59 6.52
N SER A 88 -13.61 9.21 7.79
CA SER A 88 -13.47 7.82 8.23
C SER A 88 -14.53 7.49 9.27
N PHE A 89 -14.96 6.23 9.31
CA PHE A 89 -15.88 5.75 10.34
C PHE A 89 -15.70 4.26 10.59
N GLY A 90 -16.08 3.83 11.78
CA GLY A 90 -16.16 2.42 12.11
C GLY A 90 -17.42 2.09 12.84
N VAL A 91 -17.94 0.92 12.53
CA VAL A 91 -19.12 0.35 13.15
C VAL A 91 -18.84 -1.07 13.58
N ASN A 92 -19.55 -1.52 14.60
CA ASN A 92 -19.59 -2.93 14.96
C ASN A 92 -21.02 -3.37 15.24
N ARG A 93 -21.23 -4.69 15.23
CA ARG A 93 -22.43 -5.29 15.76
C ARG A 93 -22.11 -6.64 16.37
N ASN A 94 -22.94 -7.08 17.30
CA ASN A 94 -22.94 -8.47 17.69
C ASN A 94 -23.52 -9.29 16.53
N SER A 95 -22.93 -10.44 16.20
CA SER A 95 -23.38 -11.28 15.09
C SER A 95 -24.84 -11.75 15.24
N SER A 96 -25.42 -11.67 16.44
CA SER A 96 -26.84 -11.95 16.71
C SER A 96 -27.78 -10.74 16.63
N GLN A 97 -27.27 -9.55 16.30
CA GLN A 97 -28.03 -8.30 16.25
C GLN A 97 -27.98 -7.72 14.83
N ASP A 98 -29.10 -7.14 14.39
CA ASP A 98 -29.17 -6.51 13.07
C ASP A 98 -28.59 -5.10 13.05
N ASP A 99 -28.61 -4.41 14.20
CA ASP A 99 -28.23 -3.01 14.33
C ASP A 99 -26.71 -2.82 14.46
N TRP A 100 -26.17 -1.86 13.72
CA TRP A 100 -24.79 -1.39 13.84
C TRP A 100 -24.66 -0.33 14.92
N ALA A 101 -23.65 -0.47 15.77
CA ALA A 101 -23.23 0.55 16.73
C ALA A 101 -21.99 1.29 16.20
N VAL A 102 -22.01 2.61 16.31
CA VAL A 102 -20.86 3.46 15.96
C VAL A 102 -19.72 3.22 16.95
N MET A 103 -18.55 2.87 16.43
CA MET A 103 -17.31 2.83 17.19
C MET A 103 -16.62 4.19 17.17
N TYR A 104 -16.51 4.80 15.98
CA TYR A 104 -15.91 6.12 15.80
C TYR A 104 -16.41 6.78 14.51
N ILE A 105 -16.30 8.11 14.47
CA ILE A 105 -16.48 8.94 13.28
C ILE A 105 -15.38 9.99 13.33
N GLY A 106 -14.57 10.06 12.29
CA GLY A 106 -13.32 10.80 12.30
C GLY A 106 -12.98 11.45 10.96
N ARG A 107 -11.88 12.20 10.98
CA ARG A 107 -11.18 12.59 9.76
C ARG A 107 -10.11 11.54 9.48
N PRO A 108 -9.70 11.36 8.21
CA PRO A 108 -8.58 10.49 7.89
C PRO A 108 -7.34 10.87 8.72
N ARG A 109 -6.72 9.87 9.39
CA ARG A 109 -5.56 9.86 10.30
C ARG A 109 -5.84 9.72 11.81
N ASP A 110 -7.02 9.24 12.20
CA ASP A 110 -7.23 8.79 13.59
C ASP A 110 -6.64 7.38 13.81
N GLU A 111 -6.50 6.91 15.05
CA GLU A 111 -5.91 5.59 15.37
C GLU A 111 -6.57 4.44 14.56
N PHE A 112 -7.84 4.53 14.24
CA PHE A 112 -8.47 3.44 13.49
C PHE A 112 -8.09 3.41 11.99
N ASP A 113 -7.67 4.54 11.41
CA ASP A 113 -7.22 4.56 10.03
C ASP A 113 -5.89 3.80 9.87
N TRP A 114 -5.03 3.75 10.90
CA TRP A 114 -3.80 2.95 10.82
C TRP A 114 -4.11 1.45 10.78
N GLU A 115 -5.15 0.97 11.49
CA GLU A 115 -5.53 -0.45 11.47
C GLU A 115 -6.04 -0.87 10.09
N ILE A 116 -6.86 -0.03 9.45
CA ILE A 116 -7.36 -0.24 8.09
C ILE A 116 -6.19 -0.25 7.11
N GLU A 117 -5.33 0.77 7.16
CA GLU A 117 -4.17 0.89 6.30
C GLU A 117 -3.19 -0.27 6.48
N GLU A 118 -2.90 -0.68 7.71
CA GLU A 118 -2.04 -1.83 7.98
C GLU A 118 -2.66 -3.12 7.42
N THR A 119 -3.95 -3.33 7.62
CA THR A 119 -4.65 -4.52 7.11
C THR A 119 -4.65 -4.58 5.58
N VAL A 120 -4.92 -3.44 4.93
CA VAL A 120 -4.84 -3.30 3.46
C VAL A 120 -3.42 -3.56 2.99
N ASN A 121 -2.43 -2.91 3.59
CA ASN A 121 -1.04 -3.05 3.20
C ASN A 121 -0.48 -4.46 3.41
N ALA A 122 -0.96 -5.18 4.43
CA ALA A 122 -0.54 -6.54 4.74
C ALA A 122 -1.17 -7.59 3.82
N ASN A 123 -2.31 -7.31 3.17
CA ASN A 123 -3.08 -8.36 2.48
C ASN A 123 -3.46 -8.02 1.02
N ALA A 124 -3.59 -6.74 0.68
CA ALA A 124 -3.95 -6.30 -0.66
C ALA A 124 -2.73 -5.88 -1.49
N SER A 125 -1.78 -5.16 -0.87
CA SER A 125 -0.63 -4.55 -1.58
C SER A 125 0.59 -5.49 -1.73
N LEU A 126 0.46 -6.75 -1.32
CA LEU A 126 1.57 -7.71 -1.21
C LEU A 126 2.39 -7.91 -2.49
N LEU A 127 1.74 -7.81 -3.65
CA LEU A 127 2.39 -8.08 -4.94
C LEU A 127 3.36 -6.97 -5.37
N TYR A 128 3.26 -5.77 -4.81
CA TYR A 128 4.05 -4.61 -5.26
C TYR A 128 4.53 -3.71 -4.12
N ALA A 129 4.25 -4.04 -2.86
CA ALA A 129 4.65 -3.27 -1.70
C ALA A 129 5.23 -4.17 -0.61
N LEU A 130 6.21 -3.63 0.12
CA LEU A 130 6.77 -4.25 1.30
C LEU A 130 6.30 -3.47 2.53
N LYS A 131 5.38 -4.07 3.28
CA LYS A 131 4.85 -3.52 4.54
C LYS A 131 4.34 -2.08 4.41
N GLY A 132 3.55 -1.89 3.36
CA GLY A 132 2.88 -0.63 3.05
C GLY A 132 3.77 0.40 2.34
N ILE A 133 5.04 0.10 2.10
CA ILE A 133 5.90 0.92 1.24
C ILE A 133 5.89 0.29 -0.16
N PRO A 134 5.36 0.98 -1.19
CA PRO A 134 5.47 0.53 -2.58
C PRO A 134 6.93 0.27 -2.94
N LEU A 135 7.21 -0.82 -3.67
CA LEU A 135 8.58 -1.17 -4.03
C LEU A 135 9.23 -0.12 -4.93
N SER A 136 8.45 0.57 -5.75
CA SER A 136 8.90 1.72 -6.55
C SER A 136 9.46 2.83 -5.66
N GLU A 137 8.78 3.15 -4.56
CA GLU A 137 9.26 4.13 -3.60
C GLU A 137 10.47 3.60 -2.83
N LEU A 138 10.44 2.34 -2.39
CA LEU A 138 11.50 1.73 -1.60
C LEU A 138 12.86 1.80 -2.29
N VAL A 139 12.93 1.46 -3.58
CA VAL A 139 14.20 1.44 -4.34
C VAL A 139 14.71 2.84 -4.72
N GLU A 140 13.86 3.86 -4.65
CA GLU A 140 14.21 5.25 -4.92
C GLU A 140 14.68 5.98 -3.65
N LEU A 141 14.53 5.37 -2.47
CA LEU A 141 14.97 5.99 -1.22
C LEU A 141 16.49 6.17 -1.19
N PRO A 142 16.98 7.35 -0.76
CA PRO A 142 18.40 7.68 -0.81
C PRO A 142 19.27 6.81 0.09
N ASP A 143 18.69 6.22 1.14
CA ASP A 143 19.39 5.34 2.08
C ASP A 143 19.30 3.85 1.70
N VAL A 144 18.62 3.52 0.60
CA VAL A 144 18.46 2.15 0.11
C VAL A 144 19.41 1.91 -1.05
N THR A 145 20.28 0.92 -0.89
CA THR A 145 21.24 0.51 -1.93
C THR A 145 20.91 -0.90 -2.38
N LEU A 146 20.71 -1.09 -3.68
CA LEU A 146 20.60 -2.42 -4.28
C LEU A 146 21.99 -3.07 -4.30
N THR A 147 22.11 -4.21 -3.63
CA THR A 147 23.39 -4.91 -3.43
C THR A 147 23.62 -6.01 -4.46
N SER A 148 22.55 -6.70 -4.88
CA SER A 148 22.61 -7.71 -5.95
C SER A 148 21.26 -7.90 -6.64
N VAL A 149 21.31 -8.25 -7.92
CA VAL A 149 20.16 -8.69 -8.73
C VAL A 149 20.55 -9.99 -9.41
N THR A 150 19.92 -11.11 -9.04
CA THR A 150 20.34 -12.45 -9.47
C THR A 150 19.15 -13.29 -9.89
N GLU A 151 19.37 -14.23 -10.81
CA GLU A 151 18.34 -15.22 -11.14
C GLU A 151 18.10 -16.13 -9.93
N ALA A 152 16.83 -16.31 -9.60
CA ALA A 152 16.34 -17.22 -8.57
C ALA A 152 15.40 -18.21 -9.25
N ASN A 153 15.93 -19.04 -10.14
CA ASN A 153 15.13 -20.03 -10.83
C ASN A 153 14.52 -21.01 -9.82
N ASP A 154 13.19 -21.07 -9.77
CA ASP A 154 12.49 -22.08 -9.01
C ASP A 154 12.38 -23.34 -9.89
N GLU A 155 13.33 -24.26 -9.69
CA GLU A 155 13.37 -25.54 -10.44
C GLU A 155 12.08 -26.35 -10.28
N ALA A 156 11.33 -26.17 -9.19
CA ALA A 156 10.11 -26.93 -8.92
C ALA A 156 8.91 -26.38 -9.71
N THR A 157 8.83 -25.07 -9.93
CA THR A 157 7.72 -24.44 -10.67
C THR A 157 8.08 -24.12 -12.12
N GLY A 158 9.36 -24.16 -12.48
CA GLY A 158 9.86 -23.79 -13.80
C GLY A 158 9.63 -22.30 -14.13
N ARG A 159 9.32 -21.49 -13.13
CA ARG A 159 9.09 -20.05 -13.28
C ARG A 159 10.43 -19.32 -13.17
N SER A 160 10.63 -18.35 -14.06
CA SER A 160 11.74 -17.42 -13.95
C SER A 160 11.45 -16.47 -12.80
N SER A 161 12.29 -16.46 -11.78
CA SER A 161 12.22 -15.47 -10.71
C SER A 161 13.55 -14.74 -10.57
N VAL A 162 13.50 -13.53 -10.05
CA VAL A 162 14.67 -12.67 -9.84
C VAL A 162 14.72 -12.30 -8.37
N ARG A 163 15.84 -12.59 -7.72
CA ARG A 163 16.12 -12.15 -6.36
C ARG A 163 16.88 -10.82 -6.40
N VAL A 164 16.37 -9.85 -5.67
CA VAL A 164 17.00 -8.55 -5.46
C VAL A 164 17.28 -8.39 -3.98
N ASP A 165 18.55 -8.17 -3.63
CA ASP A 165 18.98 -7.92 -2.26
C ASP A 165 19.30 -6.43 -2.09
N TYR A 166 18.94 -5.84 -0.96
CA TYR A 166 19.15 -4.43 -0.68
C TYR A 166 19.69 -4.21 0.75
N SER A 167 20.46 -3.15 0.94
CA SER A 167 20.93 -2.67 2.25
C SER A 167 20.37 -1.28 2.55
N CYS A 168 20.23 -0.98 3.84
CA CYS A 168 19.88 0.36 4.31
C CYS A 168 21.09 0.95 5.05
N ASP A 169 21.80 1.88 4.42
CA ASP A 169 23.14 2.29 4.85
C ASP A 169 23.14 3.07 6.18
N ASN A 170 22.02 3.70 6.53
CA ASN A 170 21.83 4.41 7.81
C ASN A 170 20.85 3.72 8.76
N GLY A 171 20.23 2.61 8.34
CA GLY A 171 19.30 1.85 9.18
C GLY A 171 18.10 2.65 9.67
N GLU A 172 17.63 3.69 8.98
CA GLU A 172 16.51 4.53 9.45
C GLU A 172 15.18 4.29 8.71
N LEU A 173 15.10 3.24 7.88
CA LEU A 173 13.82 2.89 7.25
C LEU A 173 12.85 2.38 8.32
N ASN A 174 11.96 3.26 8.75
CA ASN A 174 10.86 2.96 9.64
C ASN A 174 9.65 2.60 8.79
N PHE A 175 9.24 1.33 8.80
CA PHE A 175 7.98 0.95 8.19
C PHE A 175 6.82 1.67 8.90
N PRO A 176 5.74 2.02 8.16
CA PRO A 176 4.55 2.64 8.75
C PRO A 176 3.98 1.89 9.96
N THR A 177 4.17 0.57 10.02
CA THR A 177 3.71 -0.31 11.10
C THR A 177 4.51 -0.17 12.42
N GLY A 178 5.30 0.90 12.59
CA GLY A 178 6.01 1.20 13.84
C GLY A 178 7.12 0.20 14.23
N LYS A 179 7.63 -0.60 13.29
CA LYS A 179 8.65 -1.62 13.57
C LYS A 179 10.05 -1.02 13.67
N ALA A 180 10.92 -1.76 14.36
CA ALA A 180 12.32 -1.44 14.54
C ALA A 180 13.02 -1.09 13.21
N PRO A 181 14.09 -0.27 13.26
CA PRO A 181 14.81 0.17 12.07
C PRO A 181 15.26 -0.99 11.17
N VAL A 182 14.92 -0.92 9.89
CA VAL A 182 15.27 -1.95 8.90
C VAL A 182 16.70 -1.75 8.43
N LYS A 183 17.48 -2.83 8.39
CA LYS A 183 18.89 -2.82 7.97
C LYS A 183 19.10 -3.16 6.50
N GLY A 184 18.09 -3.77 5.90
CA GLY A 184 18.16 -4.31 4.55
C GLY A 184 17.18 -5.48 4.42
N GLY A 185 17.32 -6.22 3.34
CA GLY A 185 16.43 -7.31 3.02
C GLY A 185 16.61 -7.81 1.62
N TRP A 186 15.61 -8.52 1.13
CA TRP A 186 15.56 -9.01 -0.23
C TRP A 186 14.12 -9.24 -0.65
N PHE A 187 13.89 -9.32 -1.96
CA PHE A 187 12.63 -9.74 -2.55
C PHE A 187 12.91 -10.65 -3.74
N VAL A 188 12.05 -11.64 -3.92
CA VAL A 188 11.99 -12.52 -5.08
C VAL A 188 10.78 -12.11 -5.88
N LEU A 189 11.01 -11.79 -7.15
CA LEU A 189 10.05 -11.18 -8.06
C LEU A 189 9.86 -12.09 -9.27
N ASN A 190 8.63 -12.12 -9.80
CA ASN A 190 8.31 -12.82 -11.04
C ASN A 190 8.22 -11.83 -12.23
N PRO A 191 9.23 -11.76 -13.12
CA PRO A 191 9.23 -10.83 -14.25
C PRO A 191 8.05 -11.03 -15.21
N ASP A 192 7.55 -12.27 -15.34
CA ASP A 192 6.45 -12.60 -16.25
C ASP A 192 5.09 -12.13 -15.71
N GLN A 193 5.02 -11.78 -14.43
CA GLN A 193 3.82 -11.32 -13.73
C GLN A 193 4.01 -9.90 -13.19
N TYR A 194 4.43 -8.97 -14.06
CA TYR A 194 4.65 -7.57 -13.70
C TYR A 194 5.65 -7.36 -12.55
N TRP A 195 6.66 -8.23 -12.45
CA TRP A 195 7.63 -8.20 -11.34
C TRP A 195 6.95 -8.31 -9.97
N ALA A 196 5.85 -9.06 -9.89
CA ALA A 196 5.12 -9.29 -8.64
C ALA A 196 5.98 -10.02 -7.62
N VAL A 197 5.84 -9.63 -6.36
CA VAL A 197 6.51 -10.27 -5.22
C VAL A 197 5.94 -11.67 -5.00
N SER A 198 6.82 -12.67 -4.99
CA SER A 198 6.53 -14.04 -4.56
C SER A 198 7.13 -14.33 -3.19
N GLU A 199 8.21 -13.66 -2.83
CA GLU A 199 8.87 -13.84 -1.53
C GLU A 199 9.56 -12.55 -1.13
N ALA A 200 9.57 -12.20 0.15
CA ALA A 200 10.35 -11.08 0.65
C ALA A 200 10.94 -11.40 2.03
N GLY A 201 12.10 -10.82 2.31
CA GLY A 201 12.76 -10.89 3.60
C GLY A 201 13.19 -9.50 4.07
N VAL A 202 12.90 -9.18 5.32
CA VAL A 202 13.30 -7.94 5.99
C VAL A 202 14.20 -8.28 7.16
N GLN A 203 15.36 -7.62 7.22
CA GLN A 203 16.27 -7.73 8.34
C GLN A 203 16.02 -6.62 9.36
N LEU A 204 15.56 -7.02 10.54
CA LEU A 204 15.39 -6.14 11.71
C LEU A 204 16.59 -6.32 12.67
N PRO A 205 16.78 -5.44 13.66
CA PRO A 205 17.95 -5.49 14.55
C PRO A 205 18.03 -6.77 15.41
N ASP A 206 16.88 -7.33 15.75
CA ASP A 206 16.68 -8.46 16.65
C ASP A 206 15.91 -9.64 16.03
N ALA A 207 15.39 -9.46 14.81
CA ALA A 207 14.60 -10.47 14.11
C ALA A 207 14.85 -10.45 12.59
N THR A 208 14.50 -11.55 11.93
CA THR A 208 14.34 -11.60 10.49
C THR A 208 12.89 -11.91 10.21
N TRP A 209 12.27 -11.09 9.38
CA TRP A 209 10.90 -11.29 8.95
C TRP A 209 10.89 -11.77 7.52
N ARG A 210 10.10 -12.78 7.21
CA ARG A 210 9.90 -13.30 5.87
C ARG A 210 8.43 -13.27 5.54
N ILE A 211 8.13 -13.00 4.28
CA ILE A 211 6.79 -12.98 3.70
C ILE A 211 6.86 -13.92 2.51
N LEU A 212 6.02 -14.96 2.52
CA LEU A 212 5.88 -15.91 1.41
C LEU A 212 4.54 -15.64 0.75
N VAL A 213 4.54 -15.29 -0.53
CA VAL A 213 3.32 -15.00 -1.29
C VAL A 213 3.18 -16.08 -2.36
N HIS A 214 2.18 -16.93 -2.21
CA HIS A 214 1.82 -17.88 -3.25
C HIS A 214 0.62 -17.34 -4.02
N GLY A 215 0.76 -17.33 -5.34
CA GLY A 215 -0.23 -16.75 -6.23
C GLY A 215 -0.35 -17.47 -7.56
N SER A 216 -1.52 -17.27 -8.15
CA SER A 216 -1.92 -17.78 -9.45
C SER A 216 -2.15 -16.62 -10.41
N VAL A 217 -2.75 -16.90 -11.57
CA VAL A 217 -3.24 -15.87 -12.49
C VAL A 217 -4.74 -16.05 -12.69
N ASP A 218 -5.46 -14.95 -12.81
CA ASP A 218 -6.88 -14.98 -13.17
C ASP A 218 -7.11 -15.22 -14.67
N ASP A 219 -8.38 -15.24 -15.08
CA ASP A 219 -8.79 -15.45 -16.48
C ASP A 219 -8.27 -14.37 -17.45
N GLU A 220 -7.90 -13.19 -16.94
CA GLU A 220 -7.32 -12.09 -17.70
C GLU A 220 -5.78 -12.10 -17.68
N GLY A 221 -5.17 -13.09 -17.03
CA GLY A 221 -3.73 -13.21 -16.88
C GLY A 221 -3.13 -12.26 -15.84
N ARG A 222 -3.95 -11.70 -14.94
CA ARG A 222 -3.49 -10.82 -13.86
C ARG A 222 -3.08 -11.67 -12.65
N PRO A 223 -1.99 -11.32 -11.94
CA PRO A 223 -1.56 -12.08 -10.77
C PRO A 223 -2.56 -11.95 -9.64
N VAL A 224 -2.83 -13.04 -8.93
CA VAL A 224 -3.72 -13.08 -7.76
C VAL A 224 -3.02 -13.76 -6.60
N VAL A 225 -3.33 -13.38 -5.37
CA VAL A 225 -2.77 -14.00 -4.16
C VAL A 225 -3.70 -15.13 -3.71
N ASP A 226 -3.16 -16.34 -3.60
CA ASP A 226 -3.87 -17.51 -3.08
C ASP A 226 -3.62 -17.66 -1.58
N THR A 227 -2.36 -17.54 -1.15
CA THR A 227 -1.96 -17.59 0.27
C THR A 227 -0.81 -16.64 0.56
N ASN A 228 -0.77 -16.11 1.78
CA ASN A 228 0.36 -15.36 2.32
C ASN A 228 0.80 -15.97 3.66
N GLU A 229 2.10 -16.15 3.87
CA GLU A 229 2.66 -16.57 5.15
C GLU A 229 3.71 -15.58 5.64
N GLU A 230 3.54 -15.09 6.86
CA GLU A 230 4.45 -14.16 7.51
C GLU A 230 5.20 -14.86 8.65
N ILE A 231 6.51 -15.02 8.50
CA ILE A 231 7.37 -15.76 9.43
C ILE A 231 8.36 -14.80 10.08
N ALA A 232 8.26 -14.61 11.39
CA ALA A 232 9.24 -13.87 12.18
C ALA A 232 10.15 -14.84 12.94
N GLU A 233 11.46 -14.76 12.71
CA GLU A 233 12.49 -15.50 13.45
C GLU A 233 13.33 -14.53 14.29
N TYR A 234 13.27 -14.70 15.61
CA TYR A 234 13.94 -13.81 16.56
C TYR A 234 15.38 -14.28 16.80
N ASN A 235 16.33 -13.41 16.49
CA ASN A 235 17.76 -13.70 16.59
C ASN A 235 18.36 -13.26 17.93
N LYS A 236 17.75 -12.30 18.63
CA LYS A 236 18.27 -11.74 19.89
C LYS A 236 17.19 -11.57 20.96
N GLY A 237 17.63 -11.34 22.20
CA GLY A 237 16.75 -11.07 23.33
C GLY A 237 16.11 -12.34 23.92
N PRO A 238 15.13 -12.19 24.84
CA PRO A 238 14.50 -13.31 25.55
C PRO A 238 13.71 -14.26 24.64
N ASN A 239 13.41 -13.85 23.42
CA ASN A 239 12.71 -14.66 22.42
C ASN A 239 13.67 -15.27 21.37
N SER A 240 14.99 -15.15 21.54
CA SER A 240 15.96 -15.71 20.59
C SER A 240 15.70 -17.20 20.32
N GLY A 241 15.69 -17.58 19.05
CA GLY A 241 15.40 -18.93 18.57
C GLY A 241 13.90 -19.27 18.46
N LYS A 242 13.00 -18.38 18.92
CA LYS A 242 11.56 -18.55 18.70
C LYS A 242 11.20 -18.14 17.27
N LYS A 243 10.18 -18.82 16.73
CA LYS A 243 9.55 -18.50 15.45
C LYS A 243 8.07 -18.21 15.70
N SER A 244 7.57 -17.16 15.07
CA SER A 244 6.14 -16.90 14.94
C SER A 244 5.79 -16.99 13.47
N SER A 245 4.70 -17.69 13.14
CA SER A 245 4.14 -17.69 11.79
C SER A 245 2.67 -17.30 11.84
N VAL A 246 2.26 -16.50 10.86
CA VAL A 246 0.86 -16.15 10.61
C VAL A 246 0.59 -16.41 9.14
N ALA A 247 -0.42 -17.23 8.85
CA ALA A 247 -0.83 -17.54 7.50
C ALA A 247 -2.20 -16.94 7.17
N TYR A 248 -2.38 -16.56 5.91
CA TYR A 248 -3.60 -16.03 5.36
C TYR A 248 -3.97 -16.85 4.13
N GLU A 249 -5.20 -17.35 4.10
CA GLU A 249 -5.77 -18.08 2.97
C GLU A 249 -6.81 -17.21 2.28
N PHE A 250 -6.59 -16.87 1.01
CA PHE A 250 -7.46 -15.98 0.26
C PHE A 250 -8.55 -16.80 -0.42
N ALA A 251 -9.79 -16.64 0.03
CA ALA A 251 -10.95 -17.27 -0.58
C ALA A 251 -11.35 -16.57 -1.89
N SER A 252 -11.04 -15.28 -2.01
CA SER A 252 -11.30 -14.46 -3.19
C SER A 252 -10.27 -13.34 -3.28
N TYR A 253 -9.73 -13.12 -4.48
CA TYR A 253 -8.86 -11.98 -4.78
C TYR A 253 -9.21 -11.48 -6.19
N GLU A 254 -10.03 -10.43 -6.27
CA GLU A 254 -10.67 -10.01 -7.52
C GLU A 254 -10.44 -8.53 -7.83
N TYR A 255 -9.93 -8.25 -9.04
CA TYR A 255 -9.85 -6.90 -9.59
C TYR A 255 -11.21 -6.49 -10.17
N LYS A 256 -12.03 -5.79 -9.38
CA LYS A 256 -13.36 -5.35 -9.81
C LYS A 256 -13.76 -4.03 -9.17
N VAL A 257 -14.59 -3.28 -9.90
CA VAL A 257 -15.16 -2.03 -9.41
C VAL A 257 -16.08 -2.32 -8.24
N VAL A 258 -15.69 -1.86 -7.05
CA VAL A 258 -16.50 -1.99 -5.84
C VAL A 258 -17.65 -0.98 -5.86
N PRO A 259 -18.89 -1.37 -5.47
CA PRO A 259 -19.99 -0.43 -5.33
C PRO A 259 -19.66 0.71 -4.36
N GLU A 260 -20.03 1.94 -4.72
CA GLU A 260 -19.78 3.12 -3.87
C GLU A 260 -20.57 3.06 -2.57
N ALA A 261 -21.75 2.43 -2.62
CA ALA A 261 -22.63 2.26 -1.49
C ALA A 261 -21.91 1.59 -0.31
N ASP A 262 -20.99 0.66 -0.55
CA ASP A 262 -20.27 -0.06 0.51
C ASP A 262 -19.45 0.89 1.42
N PHE A 263 -19.06 2.06 0.89
CA PHE A 263 -18.26 3.07 1.60
C PHE A 263 -19.11 4.19 2.24
N LEU A 264 -20.44 4.14 2.09
CA LEU A 264 -21.35 5.15 2.65
C LEU A 264 -21.81 4.75 4.06
N PRO A 265 -21.83 5.68 5.04
CA PRO A 265 -22.38 5.42 6.38
C PRO A 265 -23.83 4.90 6.35
N GLY A 266 -24.62 5.34 5.36
CA GLY A 266 -26.00 4.90 5.15
C GLY A 266 -26.18 3.40 4.94
N THR A 267 -25.17 2.71 4.39
CA THR A 267 -25.18 1.24 4.24
C THR A 267 -25.18 0.54 5.59
N TYR A 268 -24.70 1.21 6.64
CA TYR A 268 -24.64 0.72 8.01
C TYR A 268 -25.68 1.41 8.91
N GLY A 269 -26.73 1.99 8.34
CA GLY A 269 -27.82 2.64 9.08
C GLY A 269 -27.47 3.99 9.69
N LEU A 270 -26.32 4.58 9.34
CA LEU A 270 -25.89 5.89 9.81
C LEU A 270 -26.32 7.01 8.85
N PRO A 271 -26.50 8.25 9.31
CA PRO A 271 -26.76 9.36 8.40
C PRO A 271 -25.56 9.62 7.49
N ASN A 272 -25.81 9.75 6.19
CA ASN A 272 -24.75 10.14 5.25
C ASN A 272 -24.32 11.59 5.54
N PRO A 273 -23.00 11.87 5.54
CA PRO A 273 -22.52 13.25 5.64
C PRO A 273 -23.06 14.05 4.46
N ALA A 274 -23.46 15.29 4.72
CA ALA A 274 -23.69 16.23 3.63
C ALA A 274 -22.36 16.42 2.93
N LEU A 275 -22.22 15.86 1.72
CA LEU A 275 -21.06 16.08 0.87
C LEU A 275 -20.99 17.58 0.61
N VAL A 276 -20.12 18.27 1.35
CA VAL A 276 -19.81 19.66 1.03
C VAL A 276 -18.98 19.55 -0.23
N ASP A 277 -19.52 19.98 -1.37
CA ASP A 277 -18.78 20.10 -2.63
C ASP A 277 -17.59 21.06 -2.43
N THR A 278 -16.49 20.56 -1.88
CA THR A 278 -15.29 21.34 -1.55
C THR A 278 -14.56 21.82 -2.80
N ASP A 279 -14.90 21.27 -3.97
CA ASP A 279 -14.21 21.55 -5.23
C ASP A 279 -14.75 22.73 -6.05
N GLN A 280 -15.93 23.27 -5.73
CA GLN A 280 -16.48 24.39 -6.53
C GLN A 280 -16.12 25.79 -6.01
N SER A 281 -15.52 25.90 -4.82
CA SER A 281 -15.27 27.21 -4.19
C SER A 281 -13.90 27.82 -4.53
N SER A 282 -12.83 27.01 -4.59
CA SER A 282 -11.47 27.57 -4.66
C SER A 282 -11.16 28.22 -6.01
N SER A 283 -11.53 27.60 -7.13
CA SER A 283 -11.22 28.10 -8.48
C SER A 283 -11.91 29.43 -8.78
N ARG A 284 -13.17 29.60 -8.36
CA ARG A 284 -13.93 30.86 -8.51
C ARG A 284 -13.35 31.97 -7.65
N VAL A 285 -12.92 31.65 -6.42
CA VAL A 285 -12.24 32.61 -5.53
C VAL A 285 -10.92 33.07 -6.14
N TRP A 286 -10.12 32.16 -6.71
CA TRP A 286 -8.88 32.52 -7.41
C TRP A 286 -9.11 33.38 -8.64
N LEU A 287 -10.15 33.12 -9.44
CA LEU A 287 -10.52 33.96 -10.58
C LEU A 287 -10.94 35.37 -10.15
N ILE A 288 -11.70 35.50 -9.06
CA ILE A 288 -12.09 36.80 -8.48
C ILE A 288 -10.87 37.55 -7.97
N LEU A 289 -9.96 36.88 -7.27
CA LEU A 289 -8.72 37.49 -6.77
C LEU A 289 -7.84 37.97 -7.94
N PHE A 290 -7.65 37.14 -8.96
CA PHE A 290 -6.89 37.51 -10.15
C PHE A 290 -7.51 38.71 -10.88
N GLY A 291 -8.84 38.72 -11.05
CA GLY A 291 -9.56 39.85 -11.62
C GLY A 291 -9.33 41.16 -10.86
N ASN A 292 -9.37 41.12 -9.52
CA ASN A 292 -9.09 42.29 -8.69
C ASN A 292 -7.64 42.79 -8.84
N VAL A 293 -6.67 41.88 -8.89
CA VAL A 293 -5.25 42.25 -9.08
C VAL A 293 -5.03 42.93 -10.45
N VAL A 294 -5.64 42.42 -11.52
CA VAL A 294 -5.54 43.03 -12.85
C VAL A 294 -6.18 44.43 -12.87
N ILE A 295 -7.33 44.61 -12.22
CA ILE A 295 -7.97 45.93 -12.10
C ILE A 295 -7.07 46.91 -11.35
N LEU A 296 -6.49 46.50 -10.22
CA LEU A 296 -5.59 47.35 -9.43
C LEU A 296 -4.33 47.73 -10.21
N LEU A 297 -3.73 46.79 -10.95
CA LEU A 297 -2.59 47.05 -11.83
C LEU A 297 -2.95 48.02 -12.97
N GLY A 298 -4.12 47.85 -13.59
CA GLY A 298 -4.62 48.77 -14.61
C GLY A 298 -4.81 50.18 -14.08
N VAL A 299 -5.39 50.32 -12.89
CA VAL A 299 -5.54 51.62 -12.20
C VAL A 299 -4.17 52.23 -11.87
N ALA A 300 -3.23 51.45 -11.34
CA ALA A 300 -1.89 51.92 -11.02
C ALA A 300 -1.12 52.41 -12.26
N MET A 301 -1.17 51.64 -13.36
CA MET A 301 -0.55 52.02 -14.63
C MET A 301 -1.20 53.27 -15.25
N TYR A 302 -2.53 53.38 -15.20
CA TYR A 302 -3.25 54.57 -15.66
C TYR A 302 -2.82 55.83 -14.89
N TRP A 303 -2.72 55.73 -13.55
CA TRP A 303 -2.25 56.84 -12.71
C TRP A 303 -0.79 57.20 -12.97
N TYR A 304 0.07 56.20 -13.19
CA TYR A 304 1.48 56.41 -13.54
C TYR A 304 1.63 57.15 -14.87
N HIS A 305 0.94 56.70 -15.91
CA HIS A 305 0.98 57.33 -17.23
C HIS A 305 0.45 58.78 -17.20
N ARG A 306 -0.63 59.03 -16.46
CA ARG A 306 -1.21 60.37 -16.30
C ARG A 306 -0.25 61.35 -15.60
N ARG A 307 0.61 60.87 -14.70
CA ARG A 307 1.64 61.70 -14.06
C ARG A 307 2.81 61.98 -15.00
N SER A 308 3.24 60.98 -15.78
CA SER A 308 4.31 61.15 -16.76
C SER A 308 3.97 62.18 -17.84
N THR A 309 2.73 62.17 -18.36
CA THR A 309 2.30 63.14 -19.39
C THR A 309 2.25 64.58 -18.89
N LYS A 310 1.97 64.82 -17.60
CA LYS A 310 1.97 66.17 -17.03
C LYS A 310 3.37 66.75 -16.79
N SER A 311 4.40 65.92 -16.78
CA SER A 311 5.80 66.34 -16.64
C SER A 311 6.42 66.82 -17.96
N SER A 312 5.75 66.62 -19.09
CA SER A 312 6.27 66.94 -20.43
C SER A 312 5.79 68.31 -20.96
N ASP A 313 4.87 68.97 -20.27
CA ASP A 313 4.27 70.25 -20.69
C ASP A 313 4.69 71.44 -19.78
N SER A 314 5.80 71.30 -19.05
CA SER A 314 6.33 72.35 -18.17
C SER A 314 7.75 72.81 -18.55
N ASP A 315 8.00 72.95 -19.86
CA ASP A 315 9.11 73.75 -20.42
C ASP A 315 8.54 74.92 -21.25
#